data_AF-A0A3D5Q9S0-F1
#
_entry.id   AF-A0A3D5Q9S0-F1
#
_cell.length_a   1.000
_cell.length_b   1.000
_cell.length_c   1.000
_cell.angle_alpha   90.00
_cell.angle_beta   90.00
_cell.angle_gamma   90.00
#
_symmetry.space_group_name_H-M   'P 1'
#
loop_
_entity.id
_entity.type
_entity.pdbx_description
1 polymer ?
#
loop_
_entity_poly.entity_id
_entity_poly.type
_entity_poly.pdbx_seq_one_letter_code
_entity_poly.pdbx_strand_id
1 'polypeptide(L)'
;MSENGQQAEARKLQRKIPRVEQAAILLMSLGEADAAEVLKHMGPKEVQRVGVAMAQMKDVSKEDVTYVLNEFVEAVGGQTGLGVGNDEYIRAMLTQALGDDKANSLIDRILIGGNTP
;
A
#
# COMPACT_ATOMS: atom_id res chain seq x y z
N MET A 1 -1.46 32.47 -26.66
CA MET A 1 -1.91 31.10 -27.00
C MET A 1 -1.35 30.13 -25.96
N SER A 2 -1.79 30.26 -24.71
CA SER A 2 -1.21 29.57 -23.54
C SER A 2 -2.24 28.67 -22.84
N GLU A 3 -3.16 28.07 -23.61
CA GLU A 3 -4.30 27.33 -23.07
C GLU A 3 -4.07 25.81 -22.95
N ASN A 4 -2.97 25.28 -23.49
CA ASN A 4 -2.70 23.83 -23.48
C ASN A 4 -2.08 23.31 -22.16
N GLY A 5 -1.55 24.19 -21.30
CA GLY A 5 -0.94 23.80 -20.02
C GLY A 5 -1.95 23.58 -18.89
N GLN A 6 -3.10 24.27 -18.95
CA GLN A 6 -4.12 24.22 -17.89
C GLN A 6 -5.05 22.99 -18.01
N GLN A 7 -5.16 22.40 -19.21
CA GLN A 7 -5.95 21.18 -19.42
C GLN A 7 -5.29 19.93 -18.80
N ALA A 8 -3.96 19.92 -18.67
CA ALA A 8 -3.22 18.83 -18.03
C ALA A 8 -3.39 18.82 -16.49
N GLU A 9 -3.47 19.99 -15.85
CA GLU A 9 -3.72 20.10 -14.41
C GLU A 9 -5.18 19.76 -14.03
N ALA A 10 -6.15 20.10 -14.89
CA ALA A 10 -7.56 19.78 -14.66
C ALA A 10 -7.88 18.27 -14.69
N ARG A 11 -7.00 17.44 -15.25
CA ARG A 11 -7.15 15.97 -15.24
C ARG A 11 -6.73 15.34 -13.90
N LYS A 12 -6.15 16.09 -12.95
CA LYS A 12 -6.10 15.72 -11.52
C LYS A 12 -7.48 15.86 -10.86
N LEU A 13 -8.53 15.51 -11.59
CA LEU A 13 -9.85 15.31 -11.01
C LEU A 13 -9.67 14.16 -10.01
N GLN A 14 -9.68 14.50 -8.72
CA GLN A 14 -9.61 13.55 -7.61
C GLN A 14 -10.57 12.40 -7.92
N ARG A 15 -10.06 11.25 -8.39
CA ARG A 15 -10.86 10.03 -8.49
C ARG A 15 -11.15 9.64 -7.06
N LYS A 16 -12.28 10.11 -6.54
CA LYS A 16 -12.75 9.79 -5.19
C LYS A 16 -13.29 8.37 -5.22
N ILE A 17 -12.38 7.40 -5.18
CA ILE A 17 -12.73 6.00 -5.01
C ILE A 17 -13.28 5.84 -3.58
N PRO A 18 -14.52 5.33 -3.38
CA PRO A 18 -15.06 5.08 -2.06
C PRO A 18 -14.17 4.16 -1.21
N ARG A 19 -14.06 4.38 0.10
CA ARG A 19 -13.17 3.60 1.00
C ARG A 19 -13.40 2.08 0.93
N VAL A 20 -14.65 1.64 0.75
CA VAL A 20 -14.97 0.21 0.60
C VAL A 20 -14.43 -0.36 -0.71
N GLU A 21 -14.43 0.45 -1.77
CA GLU A 21 -13.85 0.08 -3.05
C GLU A 21 -12.31 0.12 -2.98
N GLN A 22 -11.73 1.08 -2.29
CA GLN A 22 -10.29 1.09 -2.02
C GLN A 22 -9.85 -0.19 -1.29
N ALA A 23 -10.59 -0.61 -0.26
CA ALA A 23 -10.32 -1.86 0.44
C ALA A 23 -10.43 -3.09 -0.48
N ALA A 24 -11.45 -3.14 -1.34
CA ALA A 24 -11.61 -4.22 -2.31
C ALA A 24 -10.45 -4.27 -3.32
N ILE A 25 -10.05 -3.12 -3.89
CA ILE A 25 -8.92 -3.02 -4.82
C ILE A 25 -7.61 -3.46 -4.14
N LEU A 26 -7.36 -3.01 -2.91
CA LEU A 26 -6.18 -3.39 -2.13
C LEU A 26 -6.13 -4.91 -1.93
N LEU A 27 -7.21 -5.52 -1.44
CA LEU A 27 -7.28 -6.95 -1.21
C LEU A 27 -7.13 -7.76 -2.52
N MET A 28 -7.78 -7.33 -3.59
CA MET A 28 -7.59 -7.96 -4.91
C MET A 28 -6.15 -7.86 -5.43
N SER A 29 -5.41 -6.82 -5.03
CA SER A 29 -4.00 -6.63 -5.40
C SER A 29 -3.04 -7.52 -4.60
N LEU A 30 -3.42 -7.94 -3.40
CA LEU A 30 -2.65 -8.88 -2.57
C LEU A 30 -2.74 -10.33 -3.09
N GLY A 31 -3.85 -10.65 -3.76
CA GLY A 31 -4.15 -12.02 -4.20
C GLY A 31 -4.93 -12.82 -3.16
N GLU A 32 -5.42 -13.99 -3.58
CA GLU A 32 -6.46 -14.73 -2.86
C GLU A 32 -6.04 -15.16 -1.44
N ALA A 33 -4.83 -15.72 -1.29
CA ALA A 33 -4.36 -16.24 -0.01
C ALA A 33 -4.18 -15.12 1.03
N ASP A 34 -3.49 -14.05 0.66
CA ASP A 34 -3.20 -12.94 1.56
C ASP A 34 -4.46 -12.14 1.90
N ALA A 35 -5.36 -11.94 0.91
CA ALA A 35 -6.66 -11.32 1.16
C ALA A 35 -7.51 -12.15 2.14
N ALA A 36 -7.48 -13.48 2.03
CA ALA A 36 -8.21 -14.35 2.95
C ALA A 36 -7.71 -14.22 4.39
N GLU A 37 -6.40 -14.12 4.62
CA GLU A 37 -5.87 -13.87 5.97
C GLU A 37 -6.36 -12.54 6.53
N VAL A 38 -6.39 -11.47 5.74
CA VAL A 38 -6.93 -10.17 6.18
C VAL A 38 -8.42 -10.27 6.52
N LEU A 39 -9.22 -10.92 5.67
CA LEU A 39 -10.68 -11.05 5.88
C LEU A 39 -11.01 -11.81 7.17
N LYS A 40 -10.17 -12.73 7.64
CA LYS A 40 -10.36 -13.43 8.93
C LYS A 40 -10.36 -12.50 10.14
N HIS A 41 -9.72 -11.33 10.02
CA HIS A 41 -9.67 -10.32 11.09
C HIS A 41 -10.85 -9.34 11.06
N MET A 42 -11.76 -9.45 10.09
CA MET A 42 -12.88 -8.53 9.89
C MET A 42 -14.20 -9.12 10.43
N GLY A 43 -15.10 -8.25 10.85
CA GLY A 43 -16.45 -8.65 11.26
C GLY A 43 -17.32 -9.08 10.06
N PRO A 44 -18.37 -9.91 10.26
CA PRO A 44 -19.21 -10.42 9.17
C PRO A 44 -19.81 -9.33 8.27
N LYS A 45 -20.22 -8.20 8.85
CA LYS A 45 -20.77 -7.05 8.11
C LYS A 45 -19.73 -6.36 7.23
N GLU A 46 -18.48 -6.33 7.68
CA GLU A 46 -17.38 -5.69 6.95
C GLU A 46 -16.96 -6.55 5.76
N VAL A 47 -16.80 -7.86 6.00
CA VAL A 47 -16.55 -8.85 4.95
C VAL A 47 -17.64 -8.78 3.88
N GLN A 48 -18.91 -8.73 4.27
CA GLN A 48 -20.01 -8.61 3.31
C GLN A 48 -19.91 -7.33 2.46
N ARG A 49 -19.63 -6.18 3.08
CA ARG A 49 -19.52 -4.90 2.36
C ARG A 49 -18.39 -4.93 1.34
N VAL A 50 -17.23 -5.45 1.73
CA VAL A 50 -16.07 -5.54 0.85
C VAL A 50 -16.29 -6.58 -0.26
N GLY A 51 -16.88 -7.74 0.06
CA GLY A 51 -17.20 -8.77 -0.93
C GLY A 51 -18.21 -8.29 -1.99
N VAL A 52 -19.22 -7.51 -1.59
CA VAL A 52 -20.15 -6.88 -2.56
C VAL A 52 -19.41 -5.89 -3.46
N ALA A 53 -18.51 -5.08 -2.90
CA ALA A 53 -17.71 -4.14 -3.70
C ALA A 53 -16.81 -4.88 -4.70
N MET A 54 -16.11 -5.93 -4.27
CA MET A 54 -15.29 -6.78 -5.14
C MET A 54 -16.10 -7.38 -6.29
N ALA A 55 -17.31 -7.91 -6.01
CA ALA A 55 -18.15 -8.53 -7.02
C ALA A 55 -18.72 -7.53 -8.05
N GLN A 56 -18.84 -6.25 -7.68
CA GLN A 56 -19.36 -5.20 -8.56
C GLN A 56 -18.26 -4.56 -9.43
N MET A 57 -16.99 -4.76 -9.08
CA MET A 57 -15.87 -4.25 -9.85
C MET A 57 -15.65 -5.07 -11.12
N LYS A 58 -15.65 -4.40 -12.27
CA LYS A 58 -15.44 -5.02 -13.58
C LYS A 58 -14.13 -4.57 -14.24
N ASP A 59 -13.79 -3.30 -14.09
CA ASP A 59 -12.61 -2.69 -14.71
C ASP A 59 -11.85 -1.86 -13.68
N VAL A 60 -10.89 -2.49 -13.01
CA VAL A 60 -9.94 -1.80 -12.12
C VAL A 60 -8.74 -1.40 -12.97
N SER A 61 -8.53 -0.10 -13.14
CA SER A 61 -7.39 0.40 -13.91
C SER A 61 -6.09 0.36 -13.09
N LYS A 62 -4.93 0.33 -13.76
CA LYS A 62 -3.63 0.47 -13.07
C LYS A 62 -3.52 1.76 -12.26
N GLU A 63 -4.16 2.82 -12.75
CA GLU A 63 -4.22 4.13 -12.09
C GLU A 63 -4.98 4.03 -10.76
N ASP A 64 -6.08 3.25 -10.71
CA ASP A 64 -6.84 3.00 -9.48
C ASP A 64 -6.04 2.23 -8.45
N VAL A 65 -5.37 1.14 -8.88
CA VAL A 65 -4.51 0.35 -7.99
C VAL A 65 -3.40 1.22 -7.40
N THR A 66 -2.75 2.03 -8.24
CA THR A 66 -1.66 2.92 -7.81
C THR A 66 -2.16 3.95 -6.81
N TYR A 67 -3.32 4.56 -7.08
CA TYR A 67 -3.95 5.52 -6.16
C TYR A 67 -4.26 4.88 -4.80
N VAL A 68 -4.89 3.70 -4.79
CA VAL A 68 -5.27 2.98 -3.57
C VAL A 68 -4.04 2.58 -2.74
N LEU A 69 -2.98 2.10 -3.39
CA LEU A 69 -1.74 1.73 -2.69
C LEU A 69 -1.07 2.95 -2.05
N ASN A 70 -1.01 4.09 -2.74
CA ASN A 70 -0.46 5.31 -2.19
C ASN A 70 -1.27 5.81 -0.98
N GLU A 71 -2.60 5.84 -1.09
CA GLU A 71 -3.49 6.22 0.02
C GLU A 71 -3.34 5.26 1.21
N PHE A 72 -3.17 3.96 0.97
CA PHE A 72 -2.91 2.99 2.03
C PHE A 72 -1.57 3.23 2.72
N VAL A 73 -0.49 3.44 1.95
CA VAL A 73 0.84 3.75 2.50
C VAL A 73 0.83 5.06 3.28
N GLU A 74 0.12 6.09 2.82
CA GLU A 74 -0.03 7.35 3.58
C GLU A 74 -0.82 7.14 4.88
N ALA A 75 -1.94 6.40 4.81
CA ALA A 75 -2.77 6.11 5.97
C ALA A 75 -2.05 5.27 7.03
N VAL A 76 -1.27 4.27 6.59
CA VAL A 76 -0.44 3.44 7.47
C VAL A 76 0.80 4.18 7.93
N GLY A 77 1.45 4.95 7.06
CA GLY A 77 2.65 5.72 7.36
C GLY A 77 2.42 6.81 8.42
N GLY A 78 1.22 7.38 8.45
CA GLY A 78 0.78 8.27 9.53
C GLY A 78 0.53 7.56 10.87
N GLN A 79 0.41 6.22 10.88
CA GLN A 79 0.18 5.39 12.08
C GLN A 79 1.43 4.62 12.51
N THR A 80 2.36 4.33 11.60
CA THR A 80 3.56 3.54 11.88
C THR A 80 4.79 4.38 12.22
N GLY A 81 4.71 5.70 12.21
CA GLY A 81 5.85 6.54 12.52
C GLY A 81 7.04 6.17 11.63
N LEU A 82 6.87 6.16 10.31
CA LEU A 82 7.92 5.81 9.33
C LEU A 82 9.17 6.72 9.35
N GLY A 83 9.39 7.50 10.42
CA GLY A 83 10.65 8.15 10.78
C GLY A 83 11.29 7.62 12.08
N VAL A 84 10.63 6.74 12.83
CA VAL A 84 11.07 6.19 14.13
C VAL A 84 10.68 4.69 14.18
N GLY A 85 11.55 3.80 13.68
CA GLY A 85 11.35 2.34 13.75
C GLY A 85 11.44 1.56 12.43
N ASN A 86 11.83 2.20 11.32
CA ASN A 86 12.08 1.51 10.05
C ASN A 86 13.22 0.49 10.16
N ASP A 87 14.19 0.73 11.05
CA ASP A 87 15.40 -0.07 11.19
C ASP A 87 15.08 -1.49 11.69
N GLU A 88 14.27 -1.63 12.75
CA GLU A 88 13.79 -2.91 13.25
C GLU A 88 12.92 -3.65 12.22
N TYR A 89 12.06 -2.94 11.49
CA TYR A 89 11.21 -3.55 10.47
C TYR A 89 12.03 -4.06 9.27
N ILE A 90 12.96 -3.25 8.77
CA ILE A 90 13.89 -3.64 7.71
C ILE A 90 14.75 -4.81 8.16
N ARG A 91 15.23 -4.79 9.41
CA ARG A 91 15.99 -5.89 10.01
C ARG A 91 15.17 -7.18 10.03
N ALA A 92 13.94 -7.16 10.56
CA ALA A 92 13.07 -8.33 10.61
C ALA A 92 12.76 -8.89 9.21
N MET A 93 12.42 -8.01 8.27
CA MET A 93 12.12 -8.38 6.89
C MET A 93 13.32 -9.00 6.17
N LEU A 94 14.51 -8.38 6.26
CA LEU A 94 15.72 -8.89 5.62
C LEU A 94 16.20 -10.20 6.25
N THR A 95 16.11 -10.33 7.58
CA THR A 95 16.38 -11.59 8.29
C THR A 95 15.45 -12.71 7.82
N GLN A 96 14.15 -12.42 7.69
CA GLN A 96 13.18 -13.42 7.24
C GLN A 96 13.39 -13.83 5.77
N ALA A 97 13.83 -12.90 4.92
CA ALA A 97 14.05 -13.17 3.49
C ALA A 97 15.38 -13.86 3.18
N LEU A 98 16.44 -13.59 3.96
CA LEU A 98 17.81 -13.97 3.60
C LEU A 98 18.51 -14.87 4.64
N GLY A 99 17.94 -14.99 5.84
CA GLY A 99 18.58 -15.61 7.01
C GLY A 99 19.54 -14.65 7.73
N ASP A 100 19.74 -14.89 9.02
CA ASP A 100 20.49 -14.00 9.93
C ASP A 100 21.86 -13.57 9.40
N ASP A 101 22.66 -14.52 8.90
CA ASP A 101 24.03 -14.28 8.47
C ASP A 101 24.12 -13.31 7.27
N LYS A 102 23.22 -13.48 6.28
CA LYS A 102 23.21 -12.64 5.08
C LYS A 102 22.56 -11.28 5.36
N ALA A 103 21.50 -11.28 6.17
CA ALA A 103 20.77 -10.08 6.52
C ALA A 103 21.64 -9.08 7.28
N ASN A 104 22.40 -9.52 8.29
CA ASN A 104 23.21 -8.62 9.13
C ASN A 104 24.16 -7.72 8.33
N SER A 105 24.92 -8.30 7.39
CA SER A 105 25.85 -7.54 6.55
C SER A 105 25.18 -6.53 5.61
N LEU A 106 23.95 -6.82 5.17
CA LEU A 106 23.16 -5.94 4.30
C LEU A 106 22.47 -4.84 5.08
N ILE A 107 21.92 -5.18 6.25
CA ILE A 107 21.28 -4.24 7.18
C ILE A 107 22.28 -3.16 7.59
N ASP A 108 23.49 -3.56 8.00
CA ASP A 108 24.53 -2.62 8.41
C ASP A 108 24.89 -1.64 7.28
N ARG A 109 24.98 -2.12 6.03
CA ARG A 109 25.25 -1.26 4.87
C ARG A 109 24.11 -0.31 4.54
N ILE A 110 22.86 -0.76 4.67
CA ILE A 110 21.67 0.02 4.32
C ILE A 110 21.39 1.10 5.38
N LEU A 111 21.47 0.75 6.67
CA LEU A 111 21.16 1.66 7.77
C LEU A 111 22.30 2.65 8.04
N ILE A 112 23.57 2.23 7.92
CA ILE A 112 24.72 3.11 8.15
C ILE A 112 24.99 4.00 6.92
N GLY A 113 24.72 3.51 5.69
CA GLY A 113 24.94 4.26 4.45
C GLY A 113 23.92 5.37 4.15
N GLY A 114 22.80 5.43 4.90
CA GLY A 114 21.73 6.41 4.70
C GLY A 114 21.86 7.72 5.52
N ASN A 115 22.73 7.75 6.53
CA ASN A 115 22.87 8.88 7.48
C ASN A 115 24.16 9.68 7.28
N THR A 116 24.54 9.96 6.03
CA THR A 116 25.56 10.98 5.75
C THR A 116 24.86 12.33 5.55
N PRO A 117 25.14 13.37 6.37
CA PRO A 117 24.51 14.68 6.25
C PRO A 117 24.84 15.42 4.95
#